data_AF-A0A6S7JL23-F1
#
_entry.id   AF-A0A6S7JL23-F1
#
_cell.length_a   1.000
_cell.length_b   1.000
_cell.length_c   1.000
_cell.angle_alpha   90.00
_cell.angle_beta   90.00
_cell.angle_gamma   90.00
#
_symmetry.space_group_name_H-M   'P 1'
#
loop_
_entity.id
_entity.type
_entity.pdbx_description
1 polymer ?
#
loop_
_entity_poly.entity_id
_entity_poly.type
_entity_poly.pdbx_seq_one_letter_code
_entity_poly.pdbx_strand_id
1 'polypeptide(L)'
;MASSGFDNFDVELTEEDIPGASLAGRIPSKLKMDELRFWLKCRGDSCKGLKTKAQFVKRVDEYVKSGRDKSIVDPDENKIFSKRKARKQTSQEIEPDTNELENTLNTSRVIYPTNSWSTSLSRMPLFTRAEMNLHISKSGKSFYPHSKNHTVPTCMRRAKTFLDDEYLKDVLANSDEKHFYCKCLCYHSFKKNEPPHKLKVALDIVSAEVKNAQCSCVAGKIGFCNHVLALMLKICKFSLYDCKD
;
A
#
# COMPACT_ATOMS: atom_id res chain seq x y z
N MET A 1 8.44 21.41 29.04
CA MET A 1 7.08 20.83 29.12
C MET A 1 6.28 21.36 27.94
N ALA A 2 5.98 20.49 26.98
CA ALA A 2 4.93 20.68 25.99
C ALA A 2 4.62 19.27 25.43
N SER A 3 3.78 18.53 26.15
CA SER A 3 3.20 17.29 25.65
C SER A 3 2.10 17.67 24.65
N SER A 4 2.41 17.68 23.36
CA SER A 4 1.37 17.73 22.33
C SER A 4 0.84 16.32 22.13
N GLY A 5 -0.22 15.99 22.87
CA GLY A 5 -1.05 14.83 22.58
C GLY A 5 -1.55 14.94 21.15
N PHE A 6 -1.12 14.01 20.29
CA PHE A 6 -1.86 13.74 19.07
C PHE A 6 -3.14 13.06 19.50
N ASP A 7 -4.18 13.88 19.65
CA ASP A 7 -5.52 13.40 19.95
C ASP A 7 -5.89 12.28 18.99
N ASN A 8 -6.36 11.20 19.61
CA ASN A 8 -6.94 10.04 18.97
C ASN A 8 -8.20 10.53 18.23
N PHE A 9 -8.03 11.02 17.00
CA PHE A 9 -9.14 11.20 16.08
C PHE A 9 -9.81 9.84 15.95
N ASP A 10 -11.00 9.69 16.55
CA ASP A 10 -11.80 8.49 16.48
C ASP A 10 -12.45 8.47 15.10
N VAL A 11 -11.61 8.16 14.10
CA VAL A 11 -12.01 8.10 12.71
C VAL A 11 -12.79 6.81 12.51
N GLU A 12 -14.10 6.94 12.36
CA GLU A 12 -15.00 5.82 12.09
C GLU A 12 -14.64 5.17 10.76
N LEU A 13 -14.29 3.88 10.76
CA LEU A 13 -13.93 3.11 9.56
C LEU A 13 -15.16 2.43 8.96
N THR A 14 -15.23 2.37 7.63
CA THR A 14 -16.20 1.55 6.90
C THR A 14 -15.49 0.36 6.24
N GLU A 15 -16.27 -0.58 5.69
CA GLU A 15 -15.70 -1.70 4.95
C GLU A 15 -14.89 -1.28 3.71
N GLU A 16 -15.11 -0.06 3.18
CA GLU A 16 -14.41 0.47 2.00
C GLU A 16 -13.00 0.97 2.34
N ASP A 17 -12.79 1.39 3.59
CA ASP A 17 -11.51 1.91 4.05
C ASP A 17 -10.45 0.81 4.23
N ILE A 18 -10.90 -0.44 4.43
CA ILE A 18 -10.07 -1.61 4.70
C ILE A 18 -10.28 -2.67 3.61
N PRO A 19 -9.35 -2.80 2.64
CA PRO A 19 -9.43 -3.83 1.62
C PRO A 19 -9.54 -5.24 2.22
N GLY A 20 -10.63 -5.94 1.92
CA GLY A 20 -10.90 -7.28 2.43
C GLY A 20 -11.78 -7.34 3.69
N ALA A 21 -12.20 -6.19 4.25
CA ALA A 21 -13.15 -6.14 5.35
C ALA A 21 -14.60 -6.41 4.93
N SER A 22 -14.94 -6.21 3.64
CA SER A 22 -16.27 -6.53 3.09
C SER A 22 -16.37 -7.97 2.58
N LEU A 23 -17.52 -8.62 2.83
CA LEU A 23 -17.87 -9.85 2.13
C LEU A 23 -18.28 -9.58 0.68
N ALA A 24 -18.86 -8.42 0.35
CA ALA A 24 -19.32 -8.06 -0.99
C ALA A 24 -20.16 -9.18 -1.67
N GLY A 25 -21.09 -9.79 -0.93
CA GLY A 25 -21.93 -10.90 -1.41
C GLY A 25 -21.22 -12.26 -1.50
N ARG A 26 -19.95 -12.37 -1.10
CA ARG A 26 -19.22 -13.64 -1.07
C ARG A 26 -19.72 -14.54 0.07
N ILE A 27 -19.84 -15.82 -0.24
CA ILE A 27 -20.28 -16.85 0.72
C ILE A 27 -19.09 -17.22 1.62
N PRO A 28 -19.19 -17.09 2.97
CA PRO A 28 -18.09 -17.38 3.88
C PRO A 28 -17.47 -18.78 3.71
N SER A 29 -18.30 -19.80 3.42
CA SER A 29 -17.83 -21.17 3.18
C SER A 29 -16.92 -21.32 1.96
N LYS A 30 -16.94 -20.38 1.01
CA LYS A 30 -16.07 -20.36 -0.17
C LYS A 30 -14.76 -19.59 0.07
N LEU A 31 -14.66 -18.80 1.14
CA LEU A 31 -13.46 -18.01 1.46
C LEU A 31 -12.33 -18.87 2.05
N LYS A 32 -11.10 -18.37 1.95
CA LYS A 32 -9.92 -18.97 2.60
C LYS A 32 -9.90 -18.64 4.10
N MET A 33 -9.21 -19.46 4.90
CA MET A 33 -9.09 -19.23 6.33
C MET A 33 -8.46 -17.87 6.67
N ASP A 34 -7.48 -17.43 5.90
CA ASP A 34 -6.83 -16.13 6.14
C ASP A 34 -7.76 -14.95 5.84
N GLU A 35 -8.62 -15.06 4.83
CA GLU A 35 -9.65 -14.05 4.52
C GLU A 35 -10.69 -13.98 5.64
N LEU A 36 -11.16 -15.14 6.13
CA LEU A 36 -12.10 -15.21 7.24
C LEU A 36 -11.49 -14.66 8.53
N ARG A 37 -10.23 -14.99 8.81
CA ARG A 37 -9.48 -14.48 9.95
C ARG A 37 -9.31 -12.96 9.86
N PHE A 38 -8.93 -12.45 8.69
CA PHE A 38 -8.78 -11.02 8.49
C PHE A 38 -10.10 -10.27 8.66
N TRP A 39 -11.18 -10.79 8.06
CA TRP A 39 -12.53 -10.23 8.20
C TRP A 39 -13.00 -10.14 9.66
N LEU A 40 -12.72 -11.19 10.46
CA LEU A 40 -13.01 -11.24 11.89
C LEU A 40 -12.14 -10.26 12.71
N LYS A 41 -10.86 -10.12 12.37
CA LYS A 41 -9.98 -9.12 12.99
C LYS A 41 -10.46 -7.69 12.75
N CYS A 42 -10.99 -7.40 11.56
CA CYS A 42 -11.60 -6.10 11.26
C CYS A 42 -12.86 -5.81 12.11
N ARG A 43 -13.32 -6.77 12.94
CA ARG A 43 -14.46 -6.64 13.86
C ARG A 43 -14.07 -6.94 15.32
N GLY A 44 -12.77 -6.82 15.62
CA GLY A 44 -12.22 -6.97 16.96
C GLY A 44 -12.19 -8.41 17.49
N ASP A 45 -12.49 -9.43 16.67
CA ASP A 45 -12.40 -10.82 17.11
C ASP A 45 -10.92 -11.25 17.17
N SER A 46 -10.49 -11.69 18.36
CA SER A 46 -9.12 -12.17 18.60
C SER A 46 -8.76 -13.44 17.82
N CYS A 47 -9.74 -14.11 17.21
CA CYS A 47 -9.65 -15.40 16.53
C CYS A 47 -9.03 -16.52 17.40
N LYS A 48 -8.99 -16.33 18.72
CA LYS A 48 -8.43 -17.31 19.67
C LYS A 48 -9.30 -18.57 19.67
N GLY A 49 -8.65 -19.74 19.63
CA GLY A 49 -9.32 -21.04 19.65
C GLY A 49 -9.91 -21.52 18.31
N LEU A 50 -9.87 -20.72 17.24
CA LEU A 50 -10.34 -21.12 15.91
C LEU A 50 -9.21 -21.84 15.14
N LYS A 51 -9.40 -23.13 14.88
CA LYS A 51 -8.43 -24.00 14.18
C LYS A 51 -8.90 -24.45 12.81
N THR A 52 -10.21 -24.64 12.61
CA THR A 52 -10.77 -25.18 11.37
C THR A 52 -11.56 -24.14 10.58
N LYS A 53 -11.62 -24.30 9.25
CA LYS A 53 -12.41 -23.42 8.38
C LYS A 53 -13.89 -23.37 8.79
N ALA A 54 -14.48 -24.49 9.19
CA ALA A 54 -15.87 -24.53 9.65
C ALA A 54 -16.10 -23.66 10.90
N GLN A 55 -15.15 -23.61 11.84
CA GLN A 55 -15.22 -22.74 13.01
C GLN A 55 -15.16 -21.26 12.62
N PHE A 56 -14.29 -20.91 11.67
CA PHE A 56 -14.22 -19.55 11.12
C PHE A 56 -15.53 -19.14 10.44
N VAL A 57 -16.08 -20.00 9.57
CA VAL A 57 -17.35 -19.75 8.87
C VAL A 57 -18.48 -19.55 9.87
N LYS A 58 -18.60 -20.46 10.85
CA LYS A 58 -19.63 -20.35 11.89
C LYS A 58 -19.53 -19.03 12.65
N ARG A 59 -18.32 -18.60 13.02
CA ARG A 59 -18.10 -17.32 13.72
C ARG A 59 -18.47 -16.12 12.85
N VAL A 60 -18.14 -16.14 11.56
CA VAL A 60 -18.56 -15.10 10.61
C VAL A 60 -20.09 -15.02 10.54
N ASP A 61 -20.76 -16.16 10.41
CA ASP A 61 -22.23 -16.20 10.38
C ASP A 61 -22.85 -15.69 11.70
N GLU A 62 -22.24 -15.96 12.85
CA GLU A 62 -22.65 -15.41 14.15
C GLU A 62 -22.53 -13.88 14.22
N TYR A 63 -21.45 -13.30 13.66
CA TYR A 63 -21.28 -11.85 13.58
C TYR A 63 -22.35 -11.21 12.68
N VAL A 64 -22.62 -11.79 11.51
CA VAL A 64 -23.66 -11.31 10.59
C VAL A 64 -25.04 -11.42 11.21
N LYS A 65 -25.38 -12.56 11.84
CA LYS A 65 -26.69 -12.74 12.50
C LYS A 65 -26.90 -11.82 13.69
N SER A 66 -25.84 -11.48 14.42
CA SER A 66 -25.90 -10.57 15.57
C SER A 66 -25.80 -9.08 15.19
N GLY A 67 -25.63 -8.76 13.90
CA GLY A 67 -25.46 -7.38 13.43
C GLY A 67 -24.12 -6.74 13.82
N ARG A 68 -23.20 -7.51 14.42
CA ARG A 68 -21.85 -7.06 14.79
C ARG A 68 -20.93 -6.98 13.57
N ASP A 69 -21.38 -7.46 12.42
CA ASP A 69 -20.68 -7.34 11.16
C ASP A 69 -20.47 -5.88 10.71
N LYS A 70 -21.27 -4.94 11.22
CA LYS A 70 -21.15 -3.51 10.89
C LYS A 70 -20.09 -2.75 11.70
N SER A 71 -19.64 -3.31 12.82
CA SER A 71 -18.65 -2.65 13.68
C SER A 71 -17.24 -2.91 13.14
N ILE A 72 -16.72 -1.95 12.37
CA ILE A 72 -15.40 -2.04 11.75
C ILE A 72 -14.36 -1.37 12.65
N VAL A 73 -13.28 -2.09 12.93
CA VAL A 73 -12.11 -1.62 13.66
C VAL A 73 -10.87 -1.84 12.80
N ASP A 74 -9.84 -1.04 13.06
CA ASP A 74 -8.54 -1.22 12.42
C ASP A 74 -7.88 -2.53 12.91
N PRO A 75 -7.68 -3.54 12.04
CA PRO A 75 -7.07 -4.80 12.43
C PRO A 75 -5.55 -4.71 12.63
N ASP A 76 -4.92 -3.58 12.28
CA ASP A 76 -3.48 -3.36 12.38
C ASP A 76 -3.12 -2.66 13.69
N GLU A 77 -2.09 -3.17 14.36
CA GLU A 77 -1.62 -2.64 15.65
C GLU A 77 -1.17 -1.17 15.55
N ASN A 78 -0.67 -0.76 14.39
CA ASN A 78 -0.23 0.61 14.15
C ASN A 78 -1.36 1.53 13.66
N LYS A 79 -2.62 1.04 13.62
CA LYS A 79 -3.81 1.75 13.16
C LYS A 79 -3.64 2.38 11.77
N ILE A 80 -3.09 1.61 10.82
CA ILE A 80 -2.72 2.13 9.48
C ILE A 80 -3.92 2.62 8.67
N PHE A 81 -5.08 1.97 8.81
CA PHE A 81 -6.30 2.32 8.08
C PHE A 81 -6.96 3.55 8.69
N SER A 82 -7.02 3.66 10.02
CA SER A 82 -7.46 4.89 10.71
C SER A 82 -6.59 6.08 10.33
N LYS A 83 -5.25 5.92 10.37
CA LYS A 83 -4.30 6.96 9.94
C LYS A 83 -4.51 7.37 8.47
N ARG A 84 -4.80 6.40 7.59
CA ARG A 84 -5.10 6.70 6.17
C ARG A 84 -6.38 7.51 6.01
N LYS A 85 -7.46 7.12 6.69
CA LYS A 85 -8.75 7.82 6.58
C LYS A 85 -8.67 9.24 7.14
N ALA A 86 -8.02 9.42 8.29
CA ALA A 86 -7.75 10.74 8.87
C ALA A 86 -7.08 11.68 7.85
N ARG A 87 -6.00 11.22 7.19
CA ARG A 87 -5.27 12.00 6.17
C ARG A 87 -6.14 12.40 4.98
N LYS A 88 -6.99 11.48 4.51
CA LYS A 88 -7.92 11.77 3.41
C LYS A 88 -8.96 12.82 3.81
N GLN A 89 -9.51 12.74 5.01
CA GLN A 89 -10.48 13.72 5.53
C GLN A 89 -9.82 15.11 5.66
N THR A 90 -8.60 15.19 6.19
CA THR A 90 -7.83 16.46 6.22
C THR A 90 -7.58 17.05 4.83
N SER A 91 -7.50 16.22 3.78
CA SER A 91 -7.36 16.69 2.40
C SER A 91 -8.66 17.14 1.75
N GLN A 92 -9.81 16.65 2.22
CA GLN A 92 -11.13 16.98 1.68
C GLN A 92 -11.70 18.29 2.25
N GLU A 93 -11.18 18.79 3.37
CA GLU A 93 -11.54 20.11 3.94
C GLU A 93 -10.88 21.29 3.21
N ILE A 94 -10.03 21.02 2.22
CA ILE A 94 -9.54 22.03 1.27
C ILE A 94 -10.46 21.95 0.04
N GLU A 95 -11.44 22.85 -0.01
CA GLU A 95 -12.45 22.98 -1.09
C GLU A 95 -11.87 22.71 -2.50
N PRO A 96 -12.39 21.73 -3.25
CA PRO A 96 -12.08 21.58 -4.67
C PRO A 96 -12.95 22.55 -5.48
N ASP A 97 -12.31 23.58 -6.02
CA ASP A 97 -12.93 24.48 -7.00
C ASP A 97 -13.42 23.68 -8.21
N THR A 98 -14.68 23.91 -8.56
CA THR A 98 -15.47 23.12 -9.51
C THR A 98 -14.88 23.15 -10.92
N ASN A 99 -14.46 21.99 -11.44
CA ASN A 99 -14.47 21.67 -12.88
C ASN A 99 -14.24 20.16 -13.10
N GLU A 100 -15.20 19.35 -12.63
CA GLU A 100 -15.31 17.93 -12.96
C GLU A 100 -15.97 17.73 -14.34
N LEU A 101 -15.25 17.97 -15.43
CA LEU A 101 -15.58 17.36 -16.72
C LEU A 101 -14.39 17.35 -17.70
N GLU A 102 -13.21 16.88 -17.29
CA GLU A 102 -12.10 16.64 -18.25
C GLU A 102 -11.12 15.54 -17.78
N ASN A 103 -11.58 14.64 -16.91
CA ASN A 103 -10.71 13.75 -16.13
C ASN A 103 -10.46 12.36 -16.76
N THR A 104 -10.33 12.29 -18.09
CA THR A 104 -10.05 11.01 -18.78
C THR A 104 -8.71 10.97 -19.53
N LEU A 105 -7.95 12.07 -19.62
CA LEU A 105 -6.64 12.07 -20.30
C LEU A 105 -5.54 12.95 -19.67
N ASN A 106 -5.82 13.75 -18.63
CA ASN A 106 -4.80 14.57 -17.97
C ASN A 106 -4.30 13.93 -16.67
N THR A 107 -3.45 12.90 -16.80
CA THR A 107 -2.45 12.66 -15.74
C THR A 107 -1.53 13.88 -15.78
N SER A 108 -1.68 14.80 -14.82
CA SER A 108 -0.71 15.86 -14.59
C SER A 108 0.67 15.19 -14.58
N ARG A 109 1.49 15.43 -15.61
CA ARG A 109 2.78 14.75 -15.77
C ARG A 109 3.61 15.08 -14.55
N VAL A 110 3.82 14.11 -13.67
CA VAL A 110 4.65 14.30 -12.49
C VAL A 110 6.04 14.75 -12.95
N ILE A 111 6.41 15.98 -12.58
CA ILE A 111 7.73 16.53 -12.83
C ILE A 111 8.61 16.11 -11.66
N TYR A 112 9.72 15.46 -11.96
CA TYR A 112 10.69 15.05 -10.95
C TYR A 112 11.68 16.19 -10.70
N PRO A 113 12.10 16.41 -9.45
CA PRO A 113 13.09 17.41 -9.13
C PRO A 113 14.44 17.03 -9.76
N THR A 114 15.14 18.02 -10.30
CA THR A 114 16.48 17.85 -10.88
C THR A 114 17.55 17.74 -9.80
N ASN A 115 17.44 18.57 -8.76
CA ASN A 115 18.44 18.74 -7.70
C ASN A 115 17.88 18.35 -6.32
N SER A 116 18.68 18.54 -5.27
CA SER A 116 18.26 18.38 -3.84
C SER A 116 17.83 16.97 -3.44
N TRP A 117 18.38 15.95 -4.10
CA TRP A 117 18.19 14.57 -3.69
C TRP A 117 19.08 14.25 -2.48
N SER A 118 18.52 13.61 -1.47
CA SER A 118 19.24 13.26 -0.24
C SER A 118 18.84 11.86 0.25
N THR A 119 19.44 11.38 1.33
CA THR A 119 18.99 10.17 2.02
C THR A 119 17.85 10.43 3.01
N SER A 120 17.48 11.70 3.22
CA SER A 120 16.44 12.06 4.19
C SER A 120 15.08 11.55 3.73
N LEU A 121 14.41 10.83 4.64
CA LEU A 121 13.04 10.37 4.45
C LEU A 121 12.03 11.30 5.13
N SER A 122 12.46 12.53 5.44
CA SER A 122 11.58 13.58 5.92
C SER A 122 10.41 13.76 4.96
N ARG A 123 9.21 13.89 5.54
CA ARG A 123 7.94 14.01 4.81
C ARG A 123 7.54 12.79 3.96
N MET A 124 8.20 11.63 4.13
CA MET A 124 7.76 10.39 3.51
C MET A 124 6.34 10.03 4.01
N PRO A 125 5.37 9.81 3.10
CA PRO A 125 4.04 9.38 3.49
C PRO A 125 4.06 7.94 3.99
N LEU A 126 3.05 7.53 4.76
CA LEU A 126 2.91 6.15 5.22
C LEU A 126 2.52 5.28 4.03
N PHE A 127 3.51 4.72 3.35
CA PHE A 127 3.31 3.87 2.18
C PHE A 127 3.36 2.40 2.62
N THR A 128 2.26 1.67 2.45
CA THR A 128 2.15 0.28 2.90
C THR A 128 1.86 -0.65 1.73
N ARG A 129 1.69 -1.94 2.04
CA ARG A 129 1.30 -2.94 1.06
C ARG A 129 -0.04 -2.61 0.39
N ALA A 130 -0.93 -1.87 1.05
CA ALA A 130 -2.22 -1.50 0.49
C ALA A 130 -2.09 -0.54 -0.70
N GLU A 131 -1.31 0.55 -0.56
CA GLU A 131 -1.05 1.51 -1.64
C GLU A 131 -0.32 0.85 -2.81
N MET A 132 0.64 -0.02 -2.50
CA MET A 132 1.32 -0.82 -3.51
C MET A 132 0.32 -1.71 -4.29
N ASN A 133 -0.58 -2.42 -3.60
CA ASN A 133 -1.61 -3.25 -4.24
C ASN A 133 -2.59 -2.41 -5.07
N LEU A 134 -2.95 -1.21 -4.61
CA LEU A 134 -3.78 -0.28 -5.37
C LEU A 134 -3.09 0.11 -6.69
N HIS A 135 -1.82 0.52 -6.64
CA HIS A 135 -1.03 0.81 -7.85
C HIS A 135 -0.99 -0.37 -8.81
N ILE A 136 -0.78 -1.59 -8.29
CA ILE A 136 -0.80 -2.80 -9.10
C ILE A 136 -2.15 -2.98 -9.80
N SER A 137 -3.27 -2.88 -9.07
CA SER A 137 -4.61 -3.04 -9.66
C SER A 137 -4.87 -2.04 -10.81
N LYS A 138 -4.36 -0.81 -10.68
CA LYS A 138 -4.45 0.23 -11.70
C LYS A 138 -3.57 -0.02 -12.94
N SER A 139 -2.53 -0.83 -12.82
CA SER A 139 -1.64 -1.18 -13.94
C SER A 139 -2.25 -2.14 -14.97
N GLY A 140 -3.54 -2.49 -14.84
CA GLY A 140 -4.23 -3.46 -15.69
C GLY A 140 -3.83 -4.93 -15.42
N LYS A 141 -2.82 -5.15 -14.57
CA LYS A 141 -2.40 -6.46 -14.10
C LYS A 141 -3.07 -6.75 -12.77
N SER A 142 -4.25 -7.36 -12.80
CA SER A 142 -4.86 -7.80 -11.56
C SER A 142 -4.10 -8.98 -10.97
N PHE A 143 -3.58 -8.83 -9.75
CA PHE A 143 -3.28 -9.95 -8.88
C PHE A 143 -4.58 -10.47 -8.27
N TYR A 144 -5.50 -10.98 -9.09
CA TYR A 144 -6.69 -11.63 -8.54
C TYR A 144 -6.26 -12.90 -7.79
N PRO A 145 -6.75 -13.15 -6.55
CA PRO A 145 -6.51 -14.36 -5.77
C PRO A 145 -7.05 -15.66 -6.39
N HIS A 146 -7.62 -15.59 -7.60
CA HIS A 146 -8.36 -16.67 -8.27
C HIS A 146 -7.48 -17.69 -8.99
N SER A 147 -6.15 -17.53 -9.00
CA SER A 147 -5.29 -18.66 -9.33
C SER A 147 -5.38 -19.64 -8.16
N LYS A 148 -5.79 -20.89 -8.42
CA LYS A 148 -5.95 -21.98 -7.44
C LYS A 148 -4.67 -22.33 -6.66
N ASN A 149 -3.58 -21.62 -6.90
CA ASN A 149 -2.28 -21.80 -6.26
C ASN A 149 -2.02 -20.64 -5.31
N HIS A 150 -1.72 -20.96 -4.03
CA HIS A 150 -1.35 -20.04 -2.94
C HIS A 150 0.02 -19.36 -3.14
N THR A 151 0.35 -19.06 -4.38
CA THR A 151 1.67 -18.61 -4.78
C THR A 151 1.69 -17.11 -4.90
N VAL A 152 2.53 -16.45 -4.09
CA VAL A 152 2.93 -15.06 -4.28
C VAL A 152 3.28 -14.87 -5.77
N PRO A 153 2.70 -13.89 -6.48
CA PRO A 153 2.97 -13.70 -7.89
C PRO A 153 4.48 -13.70 -8.18
N THR A 154 4.92 -14.35 -9.25
CA THR A 154 6.36 -14.51 -9.56
C THR A 154 7.12 -13.19 -9.57
N CYS A 155 6.49 -12.11 -10.04
CA CYS A 155 7.03 -10.76 -10.00
C CYS A 155 7.22 -10.24 -8.57
N MET A 156 6.31 -10.54 -7.66
CA MET A 156 6.43 -10.18 -6.24
C MET A 156 7.53 -10.97 -5.53
N ARG A 157 7.70 -12.26 -5.86
CA ARG A 157 8.82 -13.05 -5.32
C ARG A 157 10.15 -12.47 -5.76
N ARG A 158 10.30 -12.19 -7.07
CA ARG A 158 11.53 -11.59 -7.63
C ARG A 158 11.80 -10.20 -7.06
N ALA A 159 10.77 -9.38 -6.89
CA ALA A 159 10.90 -8.08 -6.24
C ALA A 159 11.41 -8.19 -4.80
N LYS A 160 10.92 -9.18 -4.05
CA LYS A 160 11.41 -9.48 -2.71
C LYS A 160 12.87 -9.92 -2.70
N THR A 161 13.26 -10.82 -3.62
CA THR A 161 14.67 -11.21 -3.79
C THR A 161 15.57 -10.01 -4.08
N PHE A 162 15.12 -9.07 -4.94
CA PHE A 162 15.91 -7.85 -5.20
C PHE A 162 16.16 -7.01 -3.95
N LEU A 163 15.18 -6.97 -3.05
CA LEU A 163 15.26 -6.26 -1.78
C LEU A 163 16.14 -7.00 -0.76
N ASP A 164 15.92 -8.31 -0.60
CA ASP A 164 16.60 -9.15 0.38
C ASP A 164 18.10 -9.29 0.06
N ASP A 165 18.46 -9.36 -1.22
CA ASP A 165 19.85 -9.44 -1.70
C ASP A 165 20.51 -8.04 -1.85
N GLU A 166 19.86 -6.98 -1.36
CA GLU A 166 20.36 -5.60 -1.36
C GLU A 166 20.79 -5.03 -2.73
N TYR A 167 20.10 -5.42 -3.81
CA TYR A 167 20.39 -4.91 -5.15
C TYR A 167 19.98 -3.45 -5.37
N LEU A 168 19.17 -2.89 -4.48
CA LEU A 168 18.80 -1.48 -4.49
C LEU A 168 19.88 -0.66 -3.77
N LYS A 169 20.62 0.14 -4.53
CA LYS A 169 21.65 1.06 -4.04
C LYS A 169 21.28 2.51 -4.34
N ASP A 170 21.94 3.44 -3.66
CA ASP A 170 21.75 4.88 -3.81
C ASP A 170 20.28 5.29 -3.75
N VAL A 171 19.59 4.78 -2.72
CA VAL A 171 18.20 5.15 -2.46
C VAL A 171 18.20 6.58 -1.95
N LEU A 172 17.69 7.47 -2.79
CA LEU A 172 17.61 8.90 -2.54
C LEU A 172 16.15 9.34 -2.59
N ALA A 173 15.83 10.32 -1.77
CA ALA A 173 14.52 10.93 -1.66
C ALA A 173 14.60 12.45 -1.84
N ASN A 174 13.45 13.01 -2.20
CA ASN A 174 13.19 14.44 -2.29
C ASN A 174 11.67 14.63 -2.07
N SER A 175 11.23 15.81 -1.66
CA SER A 175 9.80 16.11 -1.49
C SER A 175 9.52 17.55 -1.87
N ASP A 176 8.37 17.79 -2.47
CA ASP A 176 7.81 19.14 -2.67
C ASP A 176 6.50 19.28 -1.87
N GLU A 177 5.65 20.26 -2.21
CA GLU A 177 4.37 20.47 -1.53
C GLU A 177 3.37 19.34 -1.74
N LYS A 178 3.43 18.63 -2.88
CA LYS A 178 2.42 17.67 -3.32
C LYS A 178 2.90 16.23 -3.29
N HIS A 179 4.18 16.01 -3.53
CA HIS A 179 4.76 14.71 -3.76
C HIS A 179 5.99 14.44 -2.91
N PHE A 180 6.12 13.19 -2.54
CA PHE A 180 7.35 12.58 -2.09
C PHE A 180 7.94 11.74 -3.22
N TYR A 181 9.20 11.98 -3.55
CA TYR A 181 9.93 11.34 -4.63
C TYR A 181 10.98 10.40 -4.05
N CYS A 182 11.12 9.24 -4.66
CA CYS A 182 12.20 8.30 -4.36
C CYS A 182 12.83 7.80 -5.65
N LYS A 183 14.16 7.75 -5.71
CA LYS A 183 14.92 7.16 -6.81
C LYS A 183 16.00 6.25 -6.28
N CYS A 184 16.40 5.27 -7.09
CA CYS A 184 17.55 4.42 -6.75
C CYS A 184 18.12 3.74 -8.01
N LEU A 185 19.24 3.04 -7.80
CA LEU A 185 19.83 2.13 -8.77
C LEU A 185 19.52 0.70 -8.38
N CYS A 186 19.05 -0.11 -9.33
CA CYS A 186 18.83 -1.54 -9.13
C CYS A 186 19.84 -2.34 -9.95
N TYR A 187 20.74 -3.02 -9.27
CA TYR A 187 21.73 -3.89 -9.89
C TYR A 187 21.11 -5.25 -10.24
N HIS A 188 21.57 -5.86 -11.33
CA HIS A 188 21.08 -7.17 -11.73
C HIS A 188 21.82 -8.27 -10.96
N SER A 189 21.06 -9.25 -10.46
CA SER A 189 21.55 -10.33 -9.63
C SER A 189 22.69 -11.21 -10.15
N PHE A 190 23.04 -11.16 -11.44
CA PHE A 190 24.06 -12.06 -12.01
C PHE A 190 24.96 -11.42 -13.07
N LYS A 191 24.78 -10.14 -13.39
CA LYS A 191 25.50 -9.50 -14.50
C LYS A 191 26.28 -8.30 -13.99
N LYS A 192 27.49 -8.56 -13.51
CA LYS A 192 28.40 -7.55 -12.94
C LYS A 192 28.79 -6.45 -13.93
N ASN A 193 28.64 -6.70 -15.23
CA ASN A 193 29.08 -5.81 -16.30
C ASN A 193 27.93 -5.01 -16.95
N GLU A 194 26.68 -5.22 -16.57
CA GLU A 194 25.55 -4.43 -17.09
C GLU A 194 25.28 -3.22 -16.19
N PRO A 195 24.99 -2.04 -16.76
CA PRO A 195 24.68 -0.86 -15.97
C PRO A 195 23.38 -1.06 -15.17
N PRO A 196 23.30 -0.56 -13.93
CA PRO A 196 22.10 -0.74 -13.11
C PRO A 196 20.89 -0.03 -13.71
N HIS A 197 19.71 -0.57 -13.45
CA HIS A 197 18.46 0.07 -13.83
C HIS A 197 18.19 1.29 -12.96
N LYS A 198 17.86 2.42 -13.58
CA LYS A 198 17.49 3.65 -12.90
C LYS A 198 16.00 3.61 -12.60
N LEU A 199 15.65 3.65 -11.32
CA LEU A 199 14.28 3.60 -10.82
C LEU A 199 13.89 4.95 -10.24
N LYS A 200 12.63 5.34 -10.41
CA LYS A 200 12.03 6.46 -9.68
C LYS A 200 10.54 6.26 -9.47
N VAL A 201 10.05 6.71 -8.32
CA VAL A 201 8.65 6.67 -7.90
C VAL A 201 8.30 8.02 -7.30
N ALA A 202 7.09 8.49 -7.57
CA ALA A 202 6.48 9.64 -6.95
C ALA A 202 5.20 9.21 -6.24
N LEU A 203 5.14 9.53 -4.95
CA LEU A 203 4.01 9.29 -4.07
C LEU A 203 3.35 10.63 -3.76
N ASP A 204 2.04 10.61 -3.64
CA ASP A 204 1.30 11.72 -3.05
C ASP A 204 1.62 11.84 -1.56
N ILE A 205 1.91 13.04 -1.09
CA ILE A 205 2.41 13.26 0.27
C ILE A 205 1.34 12.99 1.35
N VAL A 206 0.06 13.04 0.99
CA VAL A 206 -1.03 12.87 1.96
C VAL A 206 -1.63 11.47 1.86
N SER A 207 -2.06 11.07 0.67
CA SER A 207 -2.72 9.79 0.41
C SER A 207 -1.76 8.61 0.22
N ALA A 208 -0.45 8.87 0.08
CA ALA A 208 0.56 7.88 -0.27
C ALA A 208 0.32 7.17 -1.62
N GLU A 209 -0.61 7.67 -2.45
CA GLU A 209 -0.91 7.08 -3.74
C GLU A 209 0.29 7.21 -4.69
N VAL A 210 0.58 6.15 -5.45
CA VAL A 210 1.59 6.21 -6.51
C VAL A 210 1.07 7.04 -7.68
N LYS A 211 1.54 8.28 -7.80
CA LYS A 211 1.21 9.17 -8.92
C LYS A 211 2.05 8.87 -10.16
N ASN A 212 3.29 8.41 -9.98
CA ASN A 212 4.14 7.98 -11.07
C ASN A 212 5.18 6.94 -10.62
N ALA A 213 5.51 6.00 -11.50
CA ALA A 213 6.63 5.09 -11.32
C ALA A 213 7.31 4.80 -12.66
N GLN A 214 8.63 4.77 -12.69
CA GLN A 214 9.42 4.52 -13.89
C GLN A 214 10.66 3.69 -13.59
N CYS A 215 11.03 2.85 -14.55
CA CYS A 215 12.25 2.08 -14.53
C CYS A 215 12.86 2.03 -15.93
N SER A 216 14.18 2.10 -16.04
CA SER A 216 14.88 2.05 -17.33
C SER A 216 14.87 0.67 -18.01
N CYS A 217 14.41 -0.38 -17.34
CA CYS A 217 14.24 -1.70 -17.97
C CYS A 217 13.11 -1.72 -19.01
N VAL A 218 13.11 -2.74 -19.89
CA VAL A 218 12.12 -2.89 -20.98
C VAL A 218 10.67 -2.81 -20.49
N ALA A 219 10.33 -3.49 -19.39
CA ALA A 219 8.99 -3.48 -18.81
C ALA A 219 8.68 -2.24 -17.95
N GLY A 220 9.67 -1.38 -17.69
CA GLY A 220 9.60 -0.33 -16.66
C GLY A 220 8.86 0.94 -17.07
N LYS A 221 8.55 1.11 -18.35
CA LYS A 221 7.87 2.30 -18.89
C LYS A 221 6.44 2.48 -18.36
N ILE A 222 5.75 1.38 -18.07
CA ILE A 222 4.37 1.38 -17.53
C ILE A 222 4.32 1.47 -16.00
N GLY A 223 5.46 1.73 -15.34
CA GLY A 223 5.52 1.79 -13.88
C GLY A 223 5.27 0.45 -13.18
N PHE A 224 5.40 -0.66 -13.90
CA PHE A 224 5.21 -2.01 -13.37
C PHE A 224 6.29 -2.96 -13.90
N CYS A 225 7.28 -3.22 -13.06
CA CYS A 225 8.27 -4.28 -13.26
C CYS A 225 8.77 -4.77 -11.90
N ASN A 226 9.52 -5.88 -11.87
CA ASN A 226 10.06 -6.42 -10.62
C ASN A 226 10.94 -5.42 -9.87
N HIS A 227 11.66 -4.55 -10.59
CA HIS A 227 12.53 -3.53 -10.00
C HIS A 227 11.72 -2.42 -9.32
N VAL A 228 10.67 -1.91 -9.98
CA VAL A 228 9.76 -0.91 -9.38
C VAL A 228 9.06 -1.50 -8.15
N LEU A 229 8.60 -2.74 -8.24
CA LEU A 229 7.98 -3.42 -7.09
C LEU A 229 8.99 -3.62 -5.94
N ALA A 230 10.27 -3.87 -6.23
CA ALA A 230 11.31 -3.96 -5.21
C ALA A 230 11.52 -2.61 -4.50
N LEU A 231 11.57 -1.51 -5.26
CA LEU A 231 11.65 -0.16 -4.69
C LEU A 231 10.43 0.16 -3.84
N MET A 232 9.22 -0.17 -4.30
CA MET A 232 7.99 -0.01 -3.51
C MET A 232 8.04 -0.82 -2.21
N LEU A 233 8.54 -2.07 -2.25
CA LEU A 233 8.75 -2.86 -1.04
C LEU A 233 9.78 -2.22 -0.08
N LYS A 234 10.85 -1.60 -0.60
CA LYS A 234 11.82 -0.86 0.21
C LYS A 234 11.16 0.34 0.88
N ILE A 235 10.33 1.10 0.16
CA ILE A 235 9.59 2.25 0.71
C ILE A 235 8.56 1.79 1.77
N CYS A 236 7.88 0.66 1.54
CA CYS A 236 7.05 0.03 2.57
C CYS A 236 7.86 -0.29 3.83
N LYS A 237 9.06 -0.86 3.67
CA LYS A 237 9.95 -1.15 4.79
C LYS A 237 10.29 0.12 5.57
N PHE A 238 10.69 1.19 4.89
CA PHE A 238 10.98 2.47 5.56
C PHE A 238 9.79 3.02 6.32
N SER A 239 8.60 2.96 5.72
CA SER A 239 7.36 3.48 6.31
C SER A 239 6.94 2.70 7.55
N LEU A 240 7.13 1.38 7.56
CA LEU A 240 6.76 0.50 8.68
C LEU A 240 7.73 0.61 9.86
N TYR A 241 9.01 0.88 9.61
CA TYR A 241 10.02 1.03 10.66
C TYR A 241 10.22 2.49 11.11
N ASP A 242 9.34 3.41 10.68
CA ASP A 242 9.41 4.85 10.93
C ASP A 242 10.82 5.43 10.75
N CYS A 243 11.49 5.00 9.66
CA CYS A 243 12.85 5.47 9.37
C CYS A 243 12.79 6.98 9.05
N LYS A 244 13.10 7.81 10.04
CA LYS A 244 13.25 9.26 9.94
C LYS A 244 14.70 9.60 10.24
N ASP A 245 15.47 9.76 9.16
CA ASP A 245 16.88 10.17 9.12
C ASP A 245 17.90 9.24 9.82
#